data_AF-A0A7K2QE65-F1
#
_entry.id   AF-A0A7K2QE65-F1
#
_cell.length_a   1.000
_cell.length_b   1.000
_cell.length_c   1.000
_cell.angle_alpha   90.00
_cell.angle_beta   90.00
_cell.angle_gamma   90.00
#
_symmetry.space_group_name_H-M   'P 1'
#
loop_
_entity.id
_entity.type
_entity.pdbx_description
1 polymer ?
#
loop_
_entity_poly.entity_id
_entity_poly.type
_entity_poly.pdbx_seq_one_letter_code
_entity_poly.pdbx_strand_id
1 'polypeptide(L)'
;MGRTRDALAEILAAAAAGEFPPADGGTTVVPQPSARDAGVIAFTAHSVVFTDEDPRWVRSALAALECDPLAATMHPRFLAALMDRTHRTTDTIDLLTVAGPLPGDP
;
A
#
# COMPACT_ATOMS: atom_id res chain seq x y z
N MET A 1 2.07 6.40 -21.82
CA MET A 1 2.59 5.38 -20.90
C MET A 1 3.26 6.11 -19.73
N GLY A 2 2.50 6.51 -18.71
CA GLY A 2 3.05 7.40 -17.66
C GLY A 2 2.06 7.86 -16.60
N ARG A 3 0.90 7.20 -16.46
CA ARG A 3 -0.16 7.59 -15.51
C ARG A 3 -0.29 6.63 -14.31
N THR A 4 0.48 5.54 -14.27
CA THR A 4 0.27 4.45 -13.30
C THR A 4 1.33 4.40 -12.19
N ARG A 5 2.54 4.94 -12.41
CA ARG A 5 3.58 5.02 -11.35
C ARG A 5 3.27 6.08 -10.29
N ASP A 6 2.50 7.10 -10.65
CA ASP A 6 2.18 8.22 -9.76
C ASP A 6 0.93 7.96 -8.90
N ALA A 7 0.23 6.85 -9.10
CA ALA A 7 -1.04 6.56 -8.41
C ALA A 7 -0.91 6.57 -6.88
N LEU A 8 0.18 6.03 -6.34
CA LEU A 8 0.42 6.11 -4.88
C LEU A 8 0.65 7.56 -4.44
N ALA A 9 1.40 8.34 -5.22
CA ALA A 9 1.66 9.74 -4.91
C ALA A 9 0.37 10.58 -4.96
N GLU A 10 -0.52 10.33 -5.91
CA GLU A 10 -1.84 10.95 -6.00
C GLU A 10 -2.70 10.63 -4.76
N ILE A 11 -2.72 9.37 -4.31
CA ILE A 11 -3.45 8.97 -3.10
C ILE A 11 -2.87 9.67 -1.86
N LEU A 12 -1.55 9.73 -1.73
CA LEU A 12 -0.90 10.38 -0.60
C LEU A 12 -1.10 11.91 -0.61
N ALA A 13 -1.09 12.53 -1.79
CA ALA A 13 -1.39 13.95 -1.94
C ALA A 13 -2.84 14.28 -1.58
N ALA A 14 -3.80 13.45 -1.98
CA ALA A 14 -5.21 13.58 -1.59
C ALA A 14 -5.36 13.42 -0.06
N ALA A 15 -4.72 12.41 0.53
CA ALA A 15 -4.73 12.22 1.98
C ALA A 15 -4.12 13.42 2.74
N ALA A 16 -3.05 14.03 2.21
CA ALA A 16 -2.47 15.25 2.76
C ALA A 16 -3.44 16.45 2.71
N ALA A 17 -4.34 16.48 1.73
CA ALA A 17 -5.41 17.46 1.59
C ALA A 17 -6.67 17.12 2.42
N GLY A 18 -6.66 16.02 3.17
CA GLY A 18 -7.81 15.55 3.95
C GLY A 18 -8.82 14.70 3.16
N GLU A 19 -8.49 14.35 1.92
CA GLU A 19 -9.30 13.49 1.04
C GLU A 19 -8.78 12.05 1.12
N PHE A 20 -9.30 11.28 2.08
CA PHE A 20 -8.89 9.90 2.30
C PHE A 20 -9.64 8.93 1.38
N PRO A 21 -9.05 7.73 1.10
CA PRO A 21 -9.80 6.63 0.51
C PRO A 21 -11.10 6.33 1.29
N PRO A 22 -12.17 5.88 0.62
CA PRO A 22 -13.43 5.57 1.28
C PRO A 22 -13.23 4.45 2.30
N ALA A 23 -13.82 4.60 3.49
CA ALA A 23 -13.80 3.60 4.56
C ALA A 23 -14.80 2.44 4.26
N ASP A 24 -14.59 1.74 3.14
CA ASP A 24 -15.50 0.75 2.55
C ASP A 24 -15.07 -0.71 2.77
N GLY A 25 -14.01 -0.93 3.54
CA GLY A 25 -13.37 -2.25 3.71
C GLY A 25 -12.55 -2.70 2.50
N GLY A 26 -12.35 -1.81 1.52
CA GLY A 26 -11.71 -2.12 0.25
C GLY A 26 -10.19 -2.22 0.33
N THR A 27 -9.62 -2.83 -0.71
CA THR A 27 -8.19 -2.83 -0.97
C THR A 27 -7.91 -2.34 -2.38
N THR A 28 -7.23 -1.20 -2.49
CA THR A 28 -6.73 -0.67 -3.76
C THR A 28 -5.34 -1.26 -4.03
N VAL A 29 -5.11 -1.76 -5.24
CA VAL A 29 -3.79 -2.24 -5.66
C VAL A 29 -3.24 -1.31 -6.74
N VAL A 30 -2.07 -0.73 -6.51
CA VAL A 30 -1.39 0.19 -7.43
C VAL A 30 0.04 -0.29 -7.72
N PRO A 31 0.66 0.13 -8.83
CA PRO A 31 2.09 -0.13 -9.06
C PRO A 31 2.98 0.50 -7.99
N GLN A 32 4.20 -0.03 -7.84
CA GLN A 32 5.18 0.60 -6.95
C GLN A 32 5.70 1.93 -7.51
N PRO A 33 5.92 2.95 -6.66
CA PRO A 33 6.39 4.27 -7.11
C PRO A 33 7.85 4.22 -7.58
N SER A 34 8.65 3.30 -7.05
CA SER A 34 10.08 3.18 -7.34
C SER A 34 10.54 1.72 -7.24
N ALA A 35 11.74 1.41 -7.74
CA ALA A 35 12.35 0.10 -7.53
C ALA A 35 12.68 -0.19 -6.05
N ARG A 36 12.68 0.82 -5.18
CA ARG A 36 12.98 0.67 -3.74
C ARG A 36 11.75 0.29 -2.92
N ASP A 37 10.57 0.80 -3.28
CA ASP A 37 9.40 0.76 -2.40
C ASP A 37 8.38 -0.28 -2.89
N ALA A 38 7.86 -1.12 -1.98
CA ALA A 38 6.68 -1.95 -2.19
C ALA A 38 6.09 -2.28 -0.81
N GLY A 39 4.77 -2.39 -0.68
CA GLY A 39 4.18 -2.65 0.63
C GLY A 39 2.69 -2.33 0.73
N VAL A 40 2.28 -2.02 1.96
CA VAL A 40 0.88 -1.73 2.33
C VAL A 40 0.84 -0.43 3.11
N ILE A 41 -0.12 0.44 2.78
CA ILE A 41 -0.53 1.57 3.62
C ILE A 41 -1.96 1.31 4.07
N ALA A 42 -2.16 1.19 5.37
CA ALA A 42 -3.48 1.05 5.97
C ALA A 42 -4.07 2.42 6.31
N PHE A 43 -5.22 2.73 5.71
CA PHE A 43 -6.11 3.83 6.09
C PHE A 43 -7.26 3.29 6.94
N THR A 44 -8.13 4.18 7.40
CA THR A 44 -9.36 3.80 8.11
C THR A 44 -10.24 2.92 7.23
N ALA A 45 -10.31 1.63 7.54
CA ALA A 45 -11.08 0.62 6.81
C ALA A 45 -10.83 0.62 5.29
N HIS A 46 -9.62 0.96 4.85
CA HIS A 46 -9.20 0.83 3.46
C HIS A 46 -7.70 0.61 3.41
N SER A 47 -7.24 -0.29 2.56
CA SER A 47 -5.81 -0.56 2.40
C SER A 47 -5.34 -0.27 0.99
N VAL A 48 -4.14 0.27 0.86
CA VAL A 48 -3.47 0.44 -0.43
C VAL A 48 -2.27 -0.49 -0.47
N VAL A 49 -2.29 -1.48 -1.36
CA VAL A 49 -1.14 -2.34 -1.65
C VAL A 49 -0.44 -1.77 -2.87
N PHE A 50 0.83 -1.39 -2.73
CA PHE A 50 1.64 -0.85 -3.82
C PHE A 50 2.74 -1.85 -4.19
N THR A 51 2.61 -2.46 -5.38
CA THR A 51 3.47 -3.54 -5.85
C THR A 51 3.34 -3.71 -7.37
N ASP A 52 4.40 -4.15 -8.04
CA ASP A 52 4.35 -4.57 -9.45
C ASP A 52 3.91 -6.04 -9.63
N GLU A 53 3.59 -6.75 -8.55
CA GLU A 53 2.96 -8.08 -8.60
C GLU A 53 1.55 -8.06 -9.21
N ASP A 54 1.08 -9.21 -9.71
CA ASP A 54 -0.27 -9.32 -10.29
C ASP A 54 -1.35 -8.94 -9.26
N PRO A 55 -2.21 -7.94 -9.52
CA PRO A 55 -3.31 -7.59 -8.64
C PRO A 55 -4.30 -8.74 -8.37
N ARG A 56 -4.40 -9.72 -9.27
CA ARG A 56 -5.20 -10.94 -9.04
C ARG A 56 -4.55 -11.86 -8.00
N TRP A 57 -3.23 -11.94 -7.98
CA TRP A 57 -2.51 -12.67 -6.94
C TRP A 57 -2.75 -12.01 -5.57
N VAL A 58 -2.61 -10.67 -5.48
CA VAL A 58 -2.88 -9.93 -4.23
C VAL A 58 -4.27 -10.26 -3.69
N ARG A 59 -5.30 -10.12 -4.53
CA ARG A 59 -6.69 -10.41 -4.14
C ARG A 59 -6.91 -11.86 -3.71
N SER A 60 -6.32 -12.81 -4.43
CA SER A 60 -6.42 -14.24 -4.10
C SER A 60 -5.71 -14.57 -2.79
N ALA A 61 -4.54 -13.98 -2.54
CA ALA A 61 -3.76 -14.18 -1.33
C ALA A 61 -4.51 -13.64 -0.09
N LEU A 62 -5.16 -12.48 -0.21
CA LEU A 62 -5.99 -11.92 0.86
C LEU A 62 -7.24 -12.77 1.11
N ALA A 63 -7.94 -13.20 0.06
CA ALA A 63 -9.15 -14.01 0.17
C ALA A 63 -8.89 -15.41 0.77
N ALA A 64 -7.66 -15.91 0.69
CA ALA A 64 -7.26 -17.20 1.27
C ALA A 64 -6.97 -17.13 2.78
N LEU A 65 -6.96 -15.93 3.39
CA LEU A 65 -6.76 -15.78 4.83
C LEU A 65 -8.06 -16.00 5.59
N GLU A 66 -8.01 -16.87 6.59
CA GLU A 66 -9.09 -17.04 7.57
C GLU A 66 -8.94 -16.00 8.70
N CYS A 67 -9.18 -14.73 8.37
CA CYS A 67 -9.12 -13.61 9.32
C CYS A 67 -10.14 -12.53 8.99
N ASP A 68 -10.25 -11.50 9.85
CA ASP A 68 -11.06 -10.33 9.57
C ASP A 68 -10.58 -9.65 8.25
N PRO A 69 -11.48 -9.40 7.27
CA PRO A 69 -11.12 -8.73 6.03
C PRO A 69 -10.40 -7.39 6.23
N LEU A 70 -10.75 -6.63 7.28
CA LEU A 70 -10.12 -5.35 7.58
C LEU A 70 -8.66 -5.50 8.06
N ALA A 71 -8.30 -6.67 8.60
CA ALA A 71 -6.94 -6.98 9.05
C ALA A 71 -6.09 -7.68 7.98
N ALA A 72 -6.71 -8.18 6.90
CA ALA A 72 -6.09 -9.11 5.96
C ALA A 72 -4.78 -8.60 5.34
N THR A 73 -4.70 -7.31 4.97
CA THR A 73 -3.50 -6.74 4.36
C THR A 73 -2.34 -6.52 5.33
N MET A 74 -2.63 -6.49 6.63
CA MET A 74 -1.61 -6.41 7.70
C MET A 74 -1.33 -7.78 8.33
N HIS A 75 -1.98 -8.84 7.83
CA HIS A 75 -1.83 -10.18 8.36
C HIS A 75 -0.41 -10.71 8.06
N PRO A 76 0.33 -11.28 9.03
CA PRO A 76 1.72 -11.73 8.84
C PRO A 76 1.92 -12.69 7.67
N ARG A 77 0.96 -13.60 7.42
CA ARG A 77 1.02 -14.54 6.28
C ARG A 77 0.96 -13.84 4.92
N PHE A 78 0.18 -12.77 4.78
CA PHE A 78 0.13 -12.00 3.53
C PHE A 78 1.41 -11.17 3.35
N LEU A 79 1.86 -10.51 4.43
CA LEU A 79 3.11 -9.73 4.40
C LEU A 79 4.32 -10.62 4.06
N ALA A 80 4.41 -11.82 4.63
CA ALA A 80 5.44 -12.80 4.29
C ALA A 80 5.39 -13.20 2.81
N ALA A 81 4.19 -13.53 2.29
CA ALA A 81 4.03 -13.88 0.88
C ALA A 81 4.39 -12.73 -0.06
N LEU A 82 4.08 -11.48 0.30
CA LEU A 82 4.45 -10.29 -0.46
C LEU A 82 5.98 -10.07 -0.45
N MET A 83 6.62 -10.25 0.71
CA MET A 83 8.07 -10.17 0.85
C MET A 83 8.80 -11.22 0.00
N ASP A 84 8.33 -12.47 0.01
CA ASP A 84 8.92 -13.56 -0.76
C ASP A 84 8.88 -13.27 -2.27
N ARG A 85 7.76 -12.76 -2.77
CA ARG A 85 7.58 -12.45 -4.20
C ARG A 85 8.37 -11.24 -4.65
N THR A 86 8.45 -10.22 -3.80
CA THR A 86 9.16 -8.98 -4.12
C THR A 86 10.65 -9.06 -3.81
N HIS A 87 11.12 -10.17 -3.21
CA HIS A 87 12.49 -10.35 -2.71
C HIS A 87 12.89 -9.25 -1.70
N ARG A 88 12.02 -8.99 -0.73
CA ARG A 88 12.16 -7.93 0.27
C ARG A 88 12.06 -8.46 1.69
N THR A 89 12.46 -7.62 2.64
CA THR A 89 12.30 -7.84 4.08
C THR A 89 11.64 -6.62 4.73
N THR A 90 11.07 -6.81 5.92
CA THR A 90 10.53 -5.73 6.76
C THR A 90 10.85 -6.04 8.22
N ASP A 91 11.04 -5.00 9.04
CA ASP A 91 11.30 -5.13 10.47
C ASP A 91 10.06 -4.74 11.28
N THR A 92 9.61 -3.49 11.12
CA THR A 92 8.50 -2.91 11.90
C THR A 92 7.46 -2.25 11.00
N ILE A 93 6.25 -2.11 11.56
CA ILE A 93 5.20 -1.25 10.98
C ILE A 93 5.46 0.17 11.47
N ASP A 94 5.46 1.12 10.55
CA ASP A 94 5.67 2.53 10.83
C ASP A 94 4.43 3.38 10.53
N LEU A 95 4.34 4.54 11.17
CA LEU A 95 3.41 5.59 10.78
C LEU A 95 4.02 6.42 9.66
N LEU A 96 3.38 6.43 8.49
CA LEU A 96 3.72 7.36 7.42
C LEU A 96 3.02 8.71 7.65
N THR A 97 3.80 9.79 7.65
CA THR A 97 3.29 11.16 7.62
C THR A 97 3.59 11.78 6.26
N VAL A 98 2.72 12.68 5.80
CA VAL A 98 2.86 13.35 4.50
C VAL A 98 2.72 14.86 4.68
N ALA A 99 3.65 15.59 4.10
CA ALA A 99 3.66 17.05 4.06
C ALA A 99 4.37 17.51 2.78
N GLY A 100 4.05 18.71 2.31
CA GLY A 100 4.79 19.34 1.23
C GLY A 100 6.22 19.67 1.66
N PRO A 101 7.21 19.63 0.73
CA PRO A 101 8.57 20.05 1.04
C PRO A 101 8.61 21.55 1.36
N LEU A 102 9.51 21.94 2.28
CA LEU A 102 9.88 23.34 2.45
C LEU A 102 10.88 23.76 1.37
N PRO A 103 10.96 25.06 1.01
CA PRO A 103 11.97 25.54 0.09
C PRO A 103 13.40 25.29 0.62
N GLY A 104 14.29 24.80 -0.25
CA GLY A 104 15.70 24.53 0.07
C GLY A 104 16.11 23.08 -0.17
N ASP A 105 17.39 22.79 0.04
CA ASP A 105 17.91 21.42 0.04
C ASP A 105 17.58 20.69 1.37
N PRO A 106 17.44 19.35 1.38
CA PRO A 106 17.22 18.56 2.59
C PRO A 106 18.32 18.66 3.66
#